data_AF-A0A2K6QKX3-F1
#
_entry.id   AF-A0A2K6QKX3-F1
#
_cell.length_a   1.000
_cell.length_b   1.000
_cell.length_c   1.000
_cell.angle_alpha   90.00
_cell.angle_beta   90.00
_cell.angle_gamma   90.00
#
_symmetry.space_group_name_H-M   'P 1'
#
loop_
_entity.id
_entity.type
_entity.pdbx_description
1 polymer ?
#
loop_
_entity_poly.entity_id
_entity_poly.type
_entity_poly.pdbx_seq_one_letter_code
_entity_poly.pdbx_strand_id
1 'polypeptide(L)'
;MAESSIKKLASTLLDAITDKDPLVQEQVCSALCSLGEVRPVETLRTCEEYLRQHDKLAHPYRAAVLRAMERVLNSRASELDKDTASTIILLASSEMTKTKDLVWDWQQAASGVLVAVGRQFISKVMEELLRRLQPGTLPHCAVLHTLASLSVANAFGVVPFLPSVLSSLLPVLGMAKQDTVRVAFCSALQRFSEGALEYLANLDRAPDPTVRKDAFAADIFSAYDVLFHQWLQSREAKLRLAVVEALGPMSHLLPSERLEEQLPKLLPGILALYKKHSETFYLSKSLGQILEAAVSVGSRTLETQLDALLAALHSQVGGSAHLSMGKSKLGWTAQPSCSLPDRLLAFLLPRLDTSNERIRVGTLQVVRHVINSAGSTNTRMQLMSPSPACPARTPPQPADLTA
;
A
#
# COMPACT_ATOMS: atom_id res chain seq x y z
N MET A 1 -18.18 -43.40 13.72
CA MET A 1 -17.60 -42.72 12.54
C MET A 1 -16.09 -42.95 12.58
N ALA A 2 -15.52 -43.57 11.56
CA ALA A 2 -14.08 -43.81 11.50
C ALA A 2 -13.36 -42.46 11.35
N GLU A 3 -12.51 -42.11 12.30
CA GLU A 3 -11.68 -40.92 12.24
C GLU A 3 -10.74 -40.98 11.01
N SER A 4 -10.79 -39.95 10.16
CA SER A 4 -9.98 -39.88 8.93
C SER A 4 -8.51 -40.12 9.25
N SER A 5 -7.83 -40.96 8.46
CA SER A 5 -6.39 -41.23 8.63
C SER A 5 -5.56 -39.94 8.60
N ILE A 6 -5.97 -38.95 7.80
CA ILE A 6 -5.31 -37.64 7.71
C ILE A 6 -5.45 -36.85 8.99
N LYS A 7 -6.64 -36.85 9.62
CA LYS A 7 -6.86 -36.20 10.91
C LYS A 7 -5.92 -36.77 11.97
N LYS A 8 -5.79 -38.10 12.04
CA LYS A 8 -4.85 -38.76 12.97
C LYS A 8 -3.40 -38.34 12.72
N LEU A 9 -2.95 -38.38 11.47
CA LEU A 9 -1.59 -37.99 11.10
C LEU A 9 -1.31 -36.52 11.43
N ALA A 10 -2.22 -35.62 11.09
CA ALA A 10 -2.09 -34.19 11.39
C ALA A 10 -2.04 -33.93 12.90
N SER A 11 -2.90 -34.59 13.70
CA SER A 11 -2.84 -34.49 15.17
C SER A 11 -1.50 -34.98 15.72
N THR A 12 -1.00 -36.13 15.25
CA THR A 12 0.32 -36.65 15.69
C THR A 12 1.46 -35.69 15.36
N LEU A 13 1.43 -35.06 14.18
CA LEU A 13 2.41 -34.03 13.81
C LEU A 13 2.31 -32.80 14.72
N LEU A 14 1.09 -32.35 15.03
CA LEU A 14 0.85 -31.20 15.90
C LEU A 14 1.33 -31.46 17.33
N ASP A 15 1.17 -32.66 17.86
CA ASP A 15 1.72 -33.03 19.19
C ASP A 15 3.25 -32.91 19.22
N ALA A 16 3.92 -33.24 18.11
CA ALA A 16 5.37 -33.11 17.95
C ALA A 16 5.86 -31.65 17.75
N ILE A 17 4.96 -30.66 17.58
CA ILE A 17 5.38 -29.27 17.31
C ILE A 17 6.06 -28.60 18.51
N THR A 18 5.92 -29.19 19.70
CA THR A 18 6.53 -28.69 20.95
C THR A 18 7.94 -29.23 21.19
N ASP A 19 8.51 -29.97 20.22
CA ASP A 19 9.88 -30.44 20.27
C ASP A 19 10.86 -29.25 20.42
N LYS A 20 11.98 -29.47 21.10
CA LYS A 20 12.98 -28.43 21.35
C LYS A 20 13.90 -28.22 20.16
N ASP A 21 14.01 -29.21 19.27
CA ASP A 21 14.84 -29.12 18.06
C ASP A 21 14.11 -28.32 16.97
N PRO A 22 14.63 -27.15 16.55
CA PRO A 22 14.07 -26.37 15.46
C PRO A 22 13.94 -27.14 14.15
N LEU A 23 14.83 -28.11 13.89
CA LEU A 23 14.77 -28.94 12.69
C LEU A 23 13.53 -29.83 12.73
N VAL A 24 13.21 -30.42 13.88
CA VAL A 24 11.99 -31.23 14.07
C VAL A 24 10.75 -30.37 13.84
N GLN A 25 10.70 -29.16 14.42
CA GLN A 25 9.59 -28.22 14.21
C GLN A 25 9.41 -27.85 12.73
N GLU A 26 10.50 -27.62 12.01
CA GLU A 26 10.47 -27.34 10.57
C GLU A 26 9.94 -28.53 9.77
N GLN A 27 10.39 -29.76 10.08
CA GLN A 27 9.89 -30.98 9.44
C GLN A 27 8.40 -31.21 9.74
N VAL A 28 7.95 -30.95 10.97
CA VAL A 28 6.53 -30.99 11.34
C VAL A 28 5.72 -30.01 10.49
N CYS A 29 6.18 -28.76 10.36
CA CYS A 29 5.51 -27.76 9.54
C CYS A 29 5.47 -28.16 8.05
N SER A 30 6.58 -28.70 7.53
CA SER A 30 6.68 -29.19 6.14
C SER A 30 5.73 -30.36 5.87
N ALA A 31 5.65 -31.30 6.81
CA ALA A 31 4.73 -32.44 6.73
C ALA A 31 3.26 -31.99 6.79
N LEU A 32 2.92 -31.04 7.67
CA LEU A 32 1.58 -30.44 7.73
C LEU A 32 1.22 -29.74 6.42
N CYS A 33 2.15 -29.01 5.81
CA CYS A 33 1.93 -28.40 4.49
C CYS A 33 1.68 -29.46 3.42
N SER A 34 2.47 -30.54 3.41
CA SER A 34 2.32 -31.65 2.46
C SER A 34 0.97 -32.35 2.60
N LEU A 35 0.47 -32.54 3.82
CA LEU A 35 -0.89 -33.03 4.07
C LEU A 35 -1.96 -32.04 3.57
N GLY A 36 -1.74 -30.75 3.81
CA GLY A 36 -2.64 -29.68 3.37
C GLY A 36 -2.72 -29.55 1.84
N GLU A 37 -1.67 -29.91 1.11
CA GLU A 37 -1.71 -29.97 -0.36
C GLU A 37 -2.60 -31.08 -0.90
N VAL A 38 -2.75 -32.17 -0.14
CA VAL A 38 -3.58 -33.31 -0.55
C VAL A 38 -5.01 -33.17 -0.04
N ARG A 39 -5.19 -32.75 1.23
CA ARG A 39 -6.50 -32.48 1.85
C ARG A 39 -6.45 -31.20 2.68
N PRO A 40 -6.67 -30.02 2.06
CA PRO A 40 -6.55 -28.73 2.74
C PRO A 40 -7.60 -28.55 3.85
N VAL A 41 -8.86 -28.88 3.57
CA VAL A 41 -9.96 -28.69 4.53
C VAL A 41 -9.77 -29.51 5.81
N GLU A 42 -9.45 -30.80 5.69
CA GLU A 42 -9.24 -31.67 6.86
C GLU A 42 -8.00 -31.24 7.68
N THR A 43 -6.91 -30.88 7.00
CA THR A 43 -5.66 -30.46 7.65
C THR A 43 -5.88 -29.14 8.41
N LEU A 44 -6.47 -28.14 7.76
CA LEU A 44 -6.74 -26.83 8.37
C LEU A 44 -7.71 -26.95 9.56
N ARG A 45 -8.77 -27.76 9.46
CA ARG A 45 -9.67 -28.03 10.59
C ARG A 45 -8.94 -28.71 11.75
N THR A 46 -8.00 -29.61 11.47
CA THR A 46 -7.21 -30.27 12.52
C THR A 46 -6.28 -29.29 13.23
N CYS A 47 -5.58 -28.42 12.48
CA CYS A 47 -4.76 -27.35 13.07
C CYS A 47 -5.61 -26.39 13.92
N GLU A 48 -6.79 -26.03 13.43
CA GLU A 48 -7.74 -25.16 14.13
C GLU A 48 -8.23 -25.78 15.44
N GLU A 49 -8.70 -27.04 15.40
CA GLU A 49 -9.13 -27.80 16.57
C GLU A 49 -7.99 -27.91 17.60
N TYR A 50 -6.77 -28.19 17.15
CA TYR A 50 -5.60 -28.29 18.02
C TYR A 50 -5.31 -26.97 18.74
N LEU A 51 -5.29 -25.84 18.01
CA LEU A 51 -5.06 -24.52 18.62
C LEU A 51 -6.14 -24.14 19.63
N ARG A 52 -7.41 -24.52 19.37
CA ARG A 52 -8.53 -24.30 20.29
C ARG A 52 -8.41 -25.14 21.56
N GLN A 53 -8.01 -26.40 21.44
CA GLN A 53 -7.87 -27.31 22.59
C GLN A 53 -6.65 -26.98 23.47
N HIS A 54 -5.60 -26.40 22.89
CA HIS A 54 -4.35 -26.12 23.57
C HIS A 54 -4.18 -24.63 23.90
N ASP A 55 -5.13 -24.04 24.64
CA ASP A 55 -5.13 -22.61 24.96
C ASP A 55 -3.86 -22.09 25.65
N LYS A 56 -3.17 -22.95 26.40
CA LYS A 56 -1.93 -22.66 27.14
C LYS A 56 -0.65 -22.91 26.32
N LEU A 57 -0.77 -23.31 25.05
CA LEU A 57 0.37 -23.53 24.18
C LEU A 57 1.18 -22.23 24.03
N ALA A 58 2.50 -22.32 24.17
CA ALA A 58 3.36 -21.14 24.08
C ALA A 58 3.26 -20.48 22.68
N HIS A 59 3.33 -19.14 22.65
CA HIS A 59 3.14 -18.36 21.43
C HIS A 59 4.03 -18.78 20.24
N PRO A 60 5.32 -19.15 20.41
CA PRO A 60 6.14 -19.61 19.29
C PRO A 60 5.58 -20.85 18.58
N TYR A 61 5.04 -21.81 19.34
CA TYR A 61 4.42 -23.01 18.77
C TYR A 61 3.08 -22.71 18.11
N ARG A 62 2.26 -21.83 18.71
CA ARG A 62 1.03 -21.33 18.06
C ARG A 62 1.35 -20.66 16.72
N ALA A 63 2.39 -19.83 16.69
CA ALA A 63 2.87 -19.17 15.48
C ALA A 63 3.32 -20.18 14.41
N ALA A 64 3.98 -21.27 14.79
CA ALA A 64 4.39 -22.32 13.86
C ALA A 64 3.18 -23.00 13.20
N VAL A 65 2.14 -23.37 13.97
CA VAL A 65 0.90 -23.92 13.43
C VAL A 65 0.23 -22.94 12.48
N LEU A 66 0.09 -21.67 12.88
CA LEU A 66 -0.53 -20.62 12.06
C LEU A 66 0.23 -20.40 10.74
N ARG A 67 1.56 -20.42 10.75
CA ARG A 67 2.37 -20.32 9.52
C ARG A 67 2.18 -21.54 8.61
N ALA A 68 2.03 -22.74 9.16
CA ALA A 68 1.67 -23.91 8.37
C ALA A 68 0.28 -23.75 7.72
N MET A 69 -0.71 -23.26 8.47
CA MET A 69 -2.05 -22.95 7.93
C MET A 69 -1.98 -21.89 6.83
N GLU A 70 -1.23 -20.80 7.02
CA GLU A 70 -1.02 -19.75 6.02
C GLU A 70 -0.44 -20.32 4.72
N ARG A 71 0.57 -21.19 4.80
CA ARG A 71 1.18 -21.84 3.63
C ARG A 71 0.15 -22.66 2.85
N VAL A 72 -0.64 -23.49 3.52
CA VAL A 72 -1.71 -24.29 2.88
C VAL A 72 -2.76 -23.39 2.23
N LEU A 73 -3.16 -22.30 2.90
CA LEU A 73 -4.14 -21.35 2.35
C LEU A 73 -3.60 -20.61 1.12
N ASN A 74 -2.31 -20.28 1.09
CA ASN A 74 -1.71 -19.59 -0.05
C ASN A 74 -1.81 -20.38 -1.37
N SER A 75 -1.81 -21.71 -1.30
CA SER A 75 -1.96 -22.61 -2.45
C SER A 75 -3.38 -23.12 -2.66
N ARG A 76 -4.16 -23.32 -1.59
CA ARG A 76 -5.44 -24.07 -1.62
C ARG A 76 -6.66 -23.31 -1.11
N ALA A 77 -6.58 -21.99 -0.91
CA ALA A 77 -7.72 -21.20 -0.39
C ALA A 77 -9.02 -21.38 -1.20
N SER A 78 -8.95 -21.60 -2.52
CA SER A 78 -10.13 -21.77 -3.38
C SER A 78 -10.88 -23.08 -3.15
N GLU A 79 -10.27 -24.06 -2.49
CA GLU A 79 -10.86 -25.38 -2.22
C GLU A 79 -11.66 -25.41 -0.90
N LEU A 80 -11.63 -24.33 -0.12
CA LEU A 80 -12.36 -24.24 1.14
C LEU A 80 -13.85 -23.98 0.90
N ASP A 81 -14.68 -24.63 1.71
CA ASP A 81 -16.07 -24.23 1.86
C ASP A 81 -16.20 -22.98 2.76
N LYS A 82 -17.34 -22.31 2.66
CA LYS A 82 -17.62 -21.06 3.39
C LYS A 82 -17.59 -21.24 4.91
N ASP A 83 -17.94 -22.42 5.42
CA ASP A 83 -18.00 -22.67 6.86
C ASP A 83 -16.57 -22.85 7.40
N THR A 84 -15.76 -23.68 6.74
CA THR A 84 -14.34 -23.85 7.08
C THR A 84 -13.59 -22.52 7.02
N ALA A 85 -13.80 -21.73 5.96
CA ALA A 85 -13.21 -20.39 5.87
C ALA A 85 -13.63 -19.50 7.05
N SER A 86 -14.93 -19.50 7.42
CA SER A 86 -15.43 -18.70 8.54
C SER A 86 -14.81 -19.14 9.88
N THR A 87 -14.66 -20.45 10.10
CA THR A 87 -14.00 -20.98 11.32
C THR A 87 -12.53 -20.54 11.41
N ILE A 88 -11.78 -20.63 10.29
CA ILE A 88 -10.38 -20.22 10.24
C ILE A 88 -10.23 -18.71 10.46
N ILE A 89 -11.12 -17.90 9.86
CA ILE A 89 -11.13 -16.44 10.03
C ILE A 89 -11.36 -16.07 11.50
N LEU A 90 -12.33 -16.70 12.16
CA LEU A 90 -12.61 -16.48 13.58
C LEU A 90 -11.44 -16.88 14.48
N LEU A 91 -10.83 -18.04 14.22
CA LEU A 91 -9.63 -18.48 14.93
C LEU A 91 -8.51 -17.45 14.79
N ALA A 92 -8.11 -17.12 13.56
CA ALA A 92 -6.99 -16.22 13.31
C ALA A 92 -7.23 -14.81 13.86
N SER A 93 -8.46 -14.29 13.73
CA SER A 93 -8.82 -13.01 14.34
C SER A 93 -8.75 -13.06 15.87
N SER A 94 -9.15 -14.17 16.48
CA SER A 94 -9.02 -14.34 17.93
C SER A 94 -7.56 -14.44 18.36
N GLU A 95 -6.75 -15.23 17.65
CA GLU A 95 -5.32 -15.43 17.94
C GLU A 95 -4.56 -14.10 17.93
N MET A 96 -4.75 -13.27 16.89
CA MET A 96 -4.04 -12.00 16.79
C MET A 96 -4.46 -10.95 17.83
N THR A 97 -5.61 -11.12 18.49
CA THR A 97 -6.16 -10.16 19.47
C THR A 97 -6.26 -10.72 20.90
N LYS A 98 -5.80 -11.95 21.14
CA LYS A 98 -5.96 -12.66 22.43
C LYS A 98 -5.18 -12.01 23.57
N THR A 99 -4.08 -11.34 23.27
CA THR A 99 -3.34 -10.50 24.22
C THR A 99 -3.25 -9.08 23.71
N LYS A 100 -3.16 -8.11 24.63
CA LYS A 100 -2.88 -6.69 24.33
C LYS A 100 -1.38 -6.43 24.14
N ASP A 101 -0.53 -7.34 24.63
CA ASP A 101 0.91 -7.21 24.51
C ASP A 101 1.36 -7.49 23.08
N LEU A 102 2.42 -6.81 22.64
CA LEU A 102 2.97 -7.03 21.32
C LEU A 102 3.78 -8.33 21.32
N VAL A 103 3.20 -9.39 20.76
CA VAL A 103 3.88 -10.66 20.48
C VAL A 103 3.97 -10.81 18.98
N TRP A 104 4.93 -10.10 18.39
CA TRP A 104 5.01 -9.85 16.96
C TRP A 104 4.90 -11.12 16.12
N ASP A 105 5.70 -12.15 16.43
CA ASP A 105 5.74 -13.38 15.61
C ASP A 105 4.41 -14.12 15.53
N TRP A 106 3.71 -14.22 16.66
CA TRP A 106 2.43 -14.94 16.74
C TRP A 106 1.29 -14.13 16.13
N GLN A 107 1.22 -12.84 16.44
CA GLN A 107 0.22 -11.94 15.88
C GLN A 107 0.41 -11.78 14.36
N GLN A 108 1.65 -11.75 13.88
CA GLN A 108 1.98 -11.72 12.46
C GLN A 108 1.59 -13.02 11.76
N ALA A 109 1.83 -14.19 12.38
CA ALA A 109 1.40 -15.48 11.81
C ALA A 109 -0.13 -15.56 11.69
N ALA A 110 -0.86 -15.10 12.70
CA ALA A 110 -2.32 -15.01 12.64
C ALA A 110 -2.81 -14.01 11.57
N SER A 111 -2.14 -12.86 11.43
CA SER A 111 -2.39 -11.90 10.35
C SER A 111 -2.18 -12.53 8.96
N GLY A 112 -1.10 -13.31 8.79
CA GLY A 112 -0.79 -14.05 7.56
C GLY A 112 -1.92 -15.01 7.15
N VAL A 113 -2.49 -15.74 8.10
CA VAL A 113 -3.66 -16.60 7.86
C VAL A 113 -4.86 -15.80 7.34
N LEU A 114 -5.17 -14.66 7.95
CA LEU A 114 -6.26 -13.77 7.50
C LEU A 114 -6.00 -13.20 6.11
N VAL A 115 -4.76 -12.83 5.79
CA VAL A 115 -4.36 -12.33 4.47
C VAL A 115 -4.49 -13.43 3.42
N ALA A 116 -4.04 -14.66 3.72
CA ALA A 116 -4.10 -15.78 2.79
C ALA A 116 -5.55 -16.18 2.47
N VAL A 117 -6.41 -16.34 3.49
CA VAL A 117 -7.84 -16.64 3.27
C VAL A 117 -8.58 -15.47 2.62
N GLY A 118 -8.16 -14.23 2.89
CA GLY A 118 -8.69 -13.00 2.30
C GLY A 118 -8.45 -12.85 0.80
N ARG A 119 -7.60 -13.68 0.17
CA ARG A 119 -7.48 -13.71 -1.29
C ARG A 119 -8.74 -14.25 -1.97
N GLN A 120 -9.47 -15.15 -1.31
CA GLN A 120 -10.69 -15.77 -1.83
C GLN A 120 -11.94 -15.33 -1.08
N PHE A 121 -11.86 -15.15 0.24
CA PHE A 121 -13.00 -14.84 1.10
C PHE A 121 -12.92 -13.42 1.70
N ILE A 122 -12.51 -12.44 0.89
CA ILE A 122 -12.24 -11.08 1.37
C ILE A 122 -13.41 -10.46 2.13
N SER A 123 -14.64 -10.60 1.64
CA SER A 123 -15.82 -10.02 2.30
C SER A 123 -15.99 -10.53 3.73
N LYS A 124 -15.82 -11.84 3.96
CA LYS A 124 -15.90 -12.44 5.30
C LYS A 124 -14.77 -11.98 6.21
N VAL A 125 -13.55 -11.83 5.67
CA VAL A 125 -12.41 -11.31 6.43
C VAL A 125 -12.66 -9.86 6.83
N MET A 126 -13.11 -9.01 5.89
CA MET A 126 -13.40 -7.61 6.16
C MET A 126 -14.56 -7.43 7.14
N GLU A 127 -15.62 -8.25 7.04
CA GLU A 127 -16.70 -8.28 8.03
C GLU A 127 -16.19 -8.58 9.44
N GLU A 128 -15.33 -9.61 9.60
CA GLU A 128 -14.77 -9.94 10.91
C GLU A 128 -13.84 -8.84 11.43
N LEU A 129 -12.97 -8.27 10.59
CA LEU A 129 -12.07 -7.19 11.00
C LEU A 129 -12.83 -5.91 11.37
N LEU A 130 -13.89 -5.57 10.64
CA LEU A 130 -14.75 -4.43 10.98
C LEU A 130 -15.44 -4.63 12.33
N ARG A 131 -15.86 -5.85 12.69
CA ARG A 131 -16.38 -6.15 14.04
C ARG A 131 -15.35 -5.93 15.15
N ARG A 132 -14.04 -6.09 14.84
CA ARG A 132 -12.95 -5.83 15.79
C ARG A 132 -12.64 -4.33 15.95
N LEU A 133 -13.11 -3.47 15.04
CA LEU A 133 -13.01 -2.01 15.15
C LEU A 133 -14.17 -1.48 16.01
N GLN A 134 -14.00 -1.52 17.33
CA GLN A 134 -15.02 -1.00 18.25
C GLN A 134 -15.08 0.52 18.23
N PRO A 135 -16.28 1.14 18.10
CA PRO A 135 -16.43 2.59 18.12
C PRO A 135 -15.83 3.22 19.38
N GLY A 136 -15.08 4.32 19.21
CA GLY A 136 -14.52 5.10 20.32
C GLY A 136 -13.35 4.43 21.06
N THR A 137 -12.87 3.28 20.62
CA THR A 137 -11.73 2.57 21.22
C THR A 137 -10.59 2.43 20.23
N LEU A 138 -9.35 2.63 20.70
CA LEU A 138 -8.18 2.39 19.86
C LEU A 138 -8.13 0.91 19.42
N PRO A 139 -8.00 0.63 18.12
CA PRO A 139 -7.93 -0.73 17.62
C PRO A 139 -6.62 -1.39 18.04
N HIS A 140 -6.65 -2.72 18.12
CA HIS A 140 -5.45 -3.51 18.34
C HIS A 140 -4.47 -3.34 17.15
N CYS A 141 -3.17 -3.17 17.41
CA CYS A 141 -2.19 -2.93 16.34
C CYS A 141 -2.17 -4.04 15.29
N ALA A 142 -2.35 -5.29 15.69
CA ALA A 142 -2.44 -6.41 14.75
C ALA A 142 -3.63 -6.30 13.77
N VAL A 143 -4.75 -5.70 14.19
CA VAL A 143 -5.91 -5.46 13.30
C VAL A 143 -5.53 -4.41 12.25
N LEU A 144 -4.89 -3.31 12.65
CA LEU A 144 -4.40 -2.29 11.73
C LEU A 144 -3.38 -2.86 10.73
N HIS A 145 -2.40 -3.64 11.21
CA HIS A 145 -1.41 -4.30 10.35
C HIS A 145 -2.04 -5.31 9.38
N THR A 146 -3.06 -6.04 9.81
CA THR A 146 -3.77 -7.00 8.96
C THR A 146 -4.55 -6.28 7.86
N LEU A 147 -5.28 -5.21 8.19
CA LEU A 147 -5.97 -4.38 7.19
C LEU A 147 -4.99 -3.79 6.16
N ALA A 148 -3.84 -3.29 6.62
CA ALA A 148 -2.79 -2.78 5.75
C ALA A 148 -2.25 -3.87 4.81
N SER A 149 -2.00 -5.07 5.34
CA SER A 149 -1.48 -6.22 4.58
C SER A 149 -2.50 -6.76 3.58
N LEU A 150 -3.79 -6.79 3.93
CA LEU A 150 -4.87 -7.14 3.02
C LEU A 150 -4.98 -6.14 1.87
N SER A 151 -4.83 -4.85 2.14
CA SER A 151 -4.86 -3.81 1.10
C SER A 151 -3.75 -4.00 0.06
N VAL A 152 -2.61 -4.57 0.46
CA VAL A 152 -1.49 -4.90 -0.43
C VAL A 152 -1.75 -6.22 -1.18
N ALA A 153 -2.30 -7.22 -0.50
CA ALA A 153 -2.52 -8.54 -1.08
C ALA A 153 -3.75 -8.60 -2.00
N ASN A 154 -4.77 -7.77 -1.76
CA ASN A 154 -6.05 -7.77 -2.46
C ASN A 154 -6.72 -6.38 -2.41
N ALA A 155 -6.12 -5.40 -3.09
CA ALA A 155 -6.66 -4.03 -3.16
C ALA A 155 -8.12 -4.00 -3.66
N PHE A 156 -8.42 -4.74 -4.72
CA PHE A 156 -9.78 -4.82 -5.29
C PHE A 156 -10.84 -5.30 -4.29
N GLY A 157 -10.50 -6.28 -3.45
CA GLY A 157 -11.42 -6.78 -2.43
C GLY A 157 -11.56 -5.87 -1.20
N VAL A 158 -10.51 -5.10 -0.86
CA VAL A 158 -10.49 -4.26 0.35
C VAL A 158 -11.08 -2.87 0.11
N VAL A 159 -10.78 -2.24 -1.03
CA VAL A 159 -11.14 -0.84 -1.31
C VAL A 159 -12.63 -0.53 -1.11
N PRO A 160 -13.59 -1.38 -1.53
CA PRO A 160 -15.01 -1.13 -1.26
C PRO A 160 -15.38 -1.00 0.24
N PHE A 161 -14.57 -1.56 1.14
CA PHE A 161 -14.78 -1.49 2.60
C PHE A 161 -14.05 -0.32 3.26
N LEU A 162 -13.14 0.35 2.55
CA LEU A 162 -12.34 1.44 3.13
C LEU A 162 -13.17 2.59 3.71
N PRO A 163 -14.32 3.02 3.15
CA PRO A 163 -15.10 4.09 3.77
C PRO A 163 -15.58 3.70 5.18
N SER A 164 -16.00 2.44 5.37
CA SER A 164 -16.38 1.92 6.68
C SER A 164 -15.18 1.81 7.62
N VAL A 165 -14.04 1.31 7.12
CA VAL A 165 -12.80 1.23 7.92
C VAL A 165 -12.36 2.62 8.38
N LEU A 166 -12.30 3.60 7.48
CA LEU A 166 -11.89 4.97 7.79
C LEU A 166 -12.87 5.62 8.77
N SER A 167 -14.18 5.45 8.57
CA SER A 167 -15.21 5.94 9.50
C SER A 167 -15.04 5.41 10.92
N SER A 168 -14.55 4.18 11.09
CA SER A 168 -14.24 3.60 12.42
C SER A 168 -12.90 4.10 12.98
N LEU A 169 -11.90 4.34 12.14
CA LEU A 169 -10.53 4.66 12.55
C LEU A 169 -10.31 6.15 12.83
N LEU A 170 -10.93 7.05 12.06
CA LEU A 170 -10.71 8.50 12.16
C LEU A 170 -11.07 9.09 13.53
N PRO A 171 -12.21 8.74 14.17
CA PRO A 171 -12.58 9.32 15.46
C PRO A 171 -11.59 9.03 16.58
N VAL A 172 -10.84 7.93 16.48
CA VAL A 172 -9.88 7.50 17.50
C VAL A 172 -8.44 7.87 17.15
N LEU A 173 -8.19 8.49 15.99
CA LEU A 173 -6.85 8.85 15.53
C LEU A 173 -6.14 9.76 16.55
N GLY A 174 -6.84 10.77 17.08
CA GLY A 174 -6.32 11.67 18.11
C GLY A 174 -6.04 11.00 19.46
N MET A 175 -6.57 9.80 19.71
CA MET A 175 -6.33 9.05 20.94
C MET A 175 -4.98 8.32 20.92
N ALA A 176 -4.37 8.14 19.74
CA ALA A 176 -3.09 7.46 19.59
C ALA A 176 -1.95 8.32 20.17
N LYS A 177 -1.53 7.98 21.39
CA LYS A 177 -0.42 8.65 22.10
C LYS A 177 0.92 7.95 21.92
N GLN A 178 0.92 6.62 21.85
CA GLN A 178 2.13 5.82 21.69
C GLN A 178 2.59 5.82 20.24
N ASP A 179 3.89 6.03 20.02
CA ASP A 179 4.46 6.12 18.67
C ASP A 179 4.31 4.81 17.89
N THR A 180 4.33 3.66 18.56
CA THR A 180 4.05 2.34 17.95
C THR A 180 2.67 2.31 17.28
N VAL A 181 1.64 2.78 17.99
CA VAL A 181 0.27 2.84 17.48
C VAL A 181 0.16 3.86 16.33
N ARG A 182 0.82 5.02 16.47
CA ARG A 182 0.83 6.05 15.41
C ARG A 182 1.51 5.54 14.13
N VAL A 183 2.62 4.81 14.25
CA VAL A 183 3.28 4.17 13.10
C VAL A 183 2.36 3.13 12.45
N ALA A 184 1.62 2.33 13.24
CA ALA A 184 0.63 1.40 12.69
C ALA A 184 -0.48 2.12 11.92
N PHE A 185 -0.98 3.26 12.41
CA PHE A 185 -1.93 4.11 11.67
C PHE A 185 -1.33 4.66 10.38
N CYS A 186 -0.10 5.19 10.41
CA CYS A 186 0.59 5.69 9.23
C CYS A 186 0.71 4.59 8.17
N SER A 187 1.16 3.40 8.58
CA SER A 187 1.26 2.23 7.69
C SER A 187 -0.09 1.84 7.10
N ALA A 188 -1.17 1.83 7.89
CA ALA A 188 -2.50 1.49 7.39
C ALA A 188 -3.00 2.53 6.36
N LEU A 189 -2.94 3.83 6.70
CA LEU A 189 -3.36 4.92 5.82
C LEU A 189 -2.56 4.97 4.53
N GLN A 190 -1.26 4.69 4.59
CA GLN A 190 -0.41 4.54 3.41
C GLN A 190 -0.93 3.42 2.50
N ARG A 191 -1.11 2.21 3.03
CA ARG A 191 -1.52 1.04 2.23
C ARG A 191 -2.95 1.17 1.70
N PHE A 192 -3.85 1.78 2.45
CA PHE A 192 -5.20 2.10 1.98
C PHE A 192 -5.16 3.09 0.82
N SER A 193 -4.30 4.10 0.91
CA SER A 193 -4.14 5.08 -0.17
C SER A 193 -3.52 4.44 -1.41
N GLU A 194 -2.46 3.63 -1.25
CA GLU A 194 -1.85 2.87 -2.36
C GLU A 194 -2.87 1.92 -3.00
N GLY A 195 -3.65 1.18 -2.20
CA GLY A 195 -4.68 0.27 -2.70
C GLY A 195 -5.84 0.99 -3.42
N ALA A 196 -6.29 2.13 -2.90
CA ALA A 196 -7.30 2.94 -3.57
C ALA A 196 -6.79 3.51 -4.91
N LEU A 197 -5.53 3.94 -4.97
CA LEU A 197 -4.93 4.38 -6.24
C LEU A 197 -4.79 3.24 -7.25
N GLU A 198 -4.40 2.04 -6.82
CA GLU A 198 -4.37 0.85 -7.67
C GLU A 198 -5.76 0.51 -8.23
N TYR A 199 -6.78 0.56 -7.37
CA TYR A 199 -8.17 0.32 -7.76
C TYR A 199 -8.65 1.34 -8.80
N LEU A 200 -8.43 2.63 -8.55
CA LEU A 200 -8.84 3.71 -9.45
C LEU A 200 -8.08 3.70 -10.78
N ALA A 201 -6.84 3.20 -10.79
CA ALA A 201 -6.05 3.07 -12.02
C ALA A 201 -6.50 1.89 -12.91
N ASN A 202 -7.25 0.93 -12.35
CA ASN A 202 -7.63 -0.33 -13.01
C ASN A 202 -9.14 -0.61 -12.86
N LEU A 203 -9.98 0.42 -13.04
CA LEU A 203 -11.44 0.32 -12.88
C LEU A 203 -12.10 -0.71 -13.81
N ASP A 204 -11.48 -1.02 -14.95
CA ASP A 204 -11.92 -2.04 -15.89
C ASP A 204 -11.88 -3.46 -15.31
N ARG A 205 -11.02 -3.69 -14.31
CA ARG A 205 -10.86 -4.97 -13.61
C ARG A 205 -11.49 -4.97 -12.22
N ALA A 206 -12.01 -3.82 -11.80
CA ALA A 206 -12.54 -3.63 -10.46
C ALA A 206 -13.89 -4.33 -10.27
N PRO A 207 -14.16 -4.89 -9.07
CA PRO A 207 -15.45 -5.51 -8.75
C PRO A 207 -16.60 -4.50 -8.76
N ASP A 208 -16.33 -3.25 -8.40
CA ASP A 208 -17.26 -2.13 -8.52
C ASP A 208 -16.59 -0.96 -9.26
N PRO A 209 -16.85 -0.77 -10.57
CA PRO A 209 -16.25 0.30 -11.36
C PRO A 209 -16.84 1.69 -11.06
N THR A 210 -17.85 1.78 -10.18
CA THR A 210 -18.50 3.06 -9.84
C THR A 210 -17.73 3.85 -8.79
N VAL A 211 -16.82 3.20 -8.04
CA VAL A 211 -15.97 3.83 -7.03
C VAL A 211 -15.16 4.97 -7.64
N ARG A 212 -15.27 6.16 -7.04
CA ARG A 212 -14.54 7.37 -7.44
C ARG A 212 -13.64 7.85 -6.31
N LYS A 213 -12.67 8.70 -6.67
CA LYS A 213 -11.77 9.37 -5.73
C LYS A 213 -12.53 10.07 -4.58
N ASP A 214 -13.68 10.66 -4.87
CA ASP A 214 -14.50 11.38 -3.89
C ASP A 214 -15.00 10.51 -2.73
N ALA A 215 -15.08 9.18 -2.92
CA ALA A 215 -15.49 8.25 -1.87
C ALA A 215 -14.52 8.21 -0.68
N PHE A 216 -13.27 8.63 -0.88
CA PHE A 216 -12.21 8.60 0.15
C PHE A 216 -11.67 9.99 0.48
N ALA A 217 -11.87 10.97 -0.40
CA ALA A 217 -11.13 12.23 -0.36
C ALA A 217 -11.26 13.00 0.97
N ALA A 218 -12.47 13.08 1.54
CA ALA A 218 -12.72 13.78 2.80
C ALA A 218 -12.09 13.06 4.00
N ASP A 219 -12.22 11.74 4.05
CA ASP A 219 -11.68 10.91 5.13
C ASP A 219 -10.15 10.88 5.11
N ILE A 220 -9.56 10.69 3.92
CA ILE A 220 -8.11 10.74 3.73
C ILE A 220 -7.56 12.12 4.06
N PHE A 221 -8.24 13.20 3.67
CA PHE A 221 -7.81 14.55 4.05
C PHE A 221 -7.88 14.77 5.58
N SER A 222 -8.90 14.25 6.25
CA SER A 222 -9.01 14.35 7.71
C SER A 222 -7.86 13.65 8.43
N ALA A 223 -7.48 12.46 7.97
CA ALA A 223 -6.28 11.77 8.47
C ALA A 223 -5.00 12.53 8.11
N TYR A 224 -4.88 13.00 6.86
CA TYR A 224 -3.74 13.74 6.35
C TYR A 224 -3.44 14.94 7.24
N ASP A 225 -4.46 15.72 7.60
CA ASP A 225 -4.34 16.94 8.38
C ASP A 225 -3.73 16.66 9.77
N VAL A 226 -4.20 15.61 10.45
CA VAL A 226 -3.66 15.17 11.74
C VAL A 226 -2.20 14.72 11.60
N LEU A 227 -1.90 13.88 10.60
CA LEU A 227 -0.55 13.38 10.35
C LEU A 227 0.43 14.53 10.08
N PHE A 228 0.06 15.44 9.18
CA PHE A 228 0.91 16.53 8.74
C PHE A 228 1.12 17.60 9.80
N HIS A 229 0.05 18.07 10.45
CA HIS A 229 0.14 19.18 11.40
C HIS A 229 0.55 18.74 12.81
N GLN A 230 0.16 17.53 13.23
CA GLN A 230 0.37 17.09 14.62
C GLN A 230 1.51 16.06 14.74
N TRP A 231 1.56 15.04 13.88
CA TRP A 231 2.50 13.93 14.08
C TRP A 231 3.85 14.15 13.41
N LEU A 232 3.91 14.87 12.29
CA LEU A 232 5.17 15.20 11.60
C LEU A 232 6.12 16.03 12.48
N GLN A 233 5.59 16.78 13.45
CA GLN A 233 6.38 17.57 14.40
C GLN A 233 7.00 16.74 15.54
N SER A 234 6.76 15.42 15.56
CA SER A 234 7.34 14.53 16.57
C SER A 234 8.88 14.56 16.53
N ARG A 235 9.50 14.40 17.70
CA ARG A 235 10.96 14.24 17.81
C ARG A 235 11.41 12.85 17.34
N GLU A 236 10.53 11.86 17.41
CA GLU A 236 10.83 10.48 17.05
C GLU A 236 11.06 10.35 15.54
N ALA A 237 12.26 9.88 15.16
CA ALA A 237 12.66 9.81 13.77
C ALA A 237 11.82 8.80 12.98
N LYS A 238 11.56 7.61 13.56
CA LYS A 238 10.77 6.56 12.92
C LYS A 238 9.34 7.02 12.63
N LEU A 239 8.72 7.73 13.57
CA LEU A 239 7.37 8.27 13.37
C LEU A 239 7.35 9.33 12.26
N ARG A 240 8.32 10.26 12.25
CA ARG A 240 8.40 11.27 11.18
C ARG A 240 8.54 10.64 9.79
N LEU A 241 9.35 9.59 9.67
CA LEU A 241 9.49 8.87 8.42
C LEU A 241 8.17 8.20 8.00
N ALA A 242 7.53 7.46 8.92
CA ALA A 242 6.26 6.80 8.66
C ALA A 242 5.16 7.79 8.24
N VAL A 243 5.13 8.99 8.85
CA VAL A 243 4.21 10.07 8.43
C VAL A 243 4.49 10.46 6.98
N VAL A 244 5.74 10.74 6.61
CA VAL A 244 6.08 11.13 5.23
C VAL A 244 5.77 10.02 4.23
N GLU A 245 6.02 8.76 4.58
CA GLU A 245 5.64 7.60 3.76
C GLU A 245 4.14 7.53 3.51
N ALA A 246 3.32 7.85 4.51
CA ALA A 246 1.86 7.90 4.37
C ALA A 246 1.39 9.11 3.54
N LEU A 247 1.96 10.30 3.77
CA LEU A 247 1.56 11.52 3.05
C LEU A 247 1.76 11.40 1.53
N GLY A 248 2.79 10.67 1.08
CA GLY A 248 3.08 10.41 -0.34
C GLY A 248 1.86 9.97 -1.16
N PRO A 249 1.36 8.74 -0.99
CA PRO A 249 0.17 8.26 -1.70
C PRO A 249 -1.11 9.00 -1.30
N MET A 250 -1.24 9.47 -0.04
CA MET A 250 -2.43 10.23 0.39
C MET A 250 -2.62 11.50 -0.44
N SER A 251 -1.55 12.21 -0.80
CA SER A 251 -1.62 13.45 -1.61
C SER A 251 -2.34 13.27 -2.94
N HIS A 252 -2.31 12.09 -3.57
CA HIS A 252 -3.06 11.83 -4.80
C HIS A 252 -4.58 11.74 -4.58
N LEU A 253 -5.01 11.42 -3.36
CA LEU A 253 -6.42 11.26 -2.99
C LEU A 253 -7.04 12.53 -2.40
N LEU A 254 -6.24 13.55 -2.10
CA LEU A 254 -6.74 14.84 -1.60
C LEU A 254 -7.56 15.60 -2.68
N PRO A 255 -8.57 16.39 -2.28
CA PRO A 255 -9.16 17.40 -3.15
C PRO A 255 -8.10 18.38 -3.65
N SER A 256 -8.17 18.80 -4.91
CA SER A 256 -7.14 19.63 -5.56
C SER A 256 -6.87 20.94 -4.80
N GLU A 257 -7.93 21.61 -4.34
CA GLU A 257 -7.84 22.85 -3.57
C GLU A 257 -7.09 22.64 -2.25
N ARG A 258 -7.39 21.55 -1.54
CA ARG A 258 -6.75 21.19 -0.28
C ARG A 258 -5.28 20.86 -0.48
N LEU A 259 -4.93 20.12 -1.54
CA LEU A 259 -3.52 19.86 -1.84
C LEU A 259 -2.76 21.16 -2.10
N GLU A 260 -3.32 22.07 -2.90
CA GLU A 260 -2.70 23.37 -3.21
C GLU A 260 -2.45 24.21 -1.95
N GLU A 261 -3.38 24.21 -0.99
CA GLU A 261 -3.22 24.89 0.31
C GLU A 261 -2.06 24.32 1.15
N GLN A 262 -1.78 23.01 1.05
CA GLN A 262 -0.77 22.34 1.87
C GLN A 262 0.63 22.39 1.27
N LEU A 263 0.76 22.41 -0.06
CA LEU A 263 2.05 22.37 -0.76
C LEU A 263 3.08 23.41 -0.26
N PRO A 264 2.70 24.68 0.02
CA PRO A 264 3.65 25.69 0.47
C PRO A 264 4.40 25.33 1.75
N LYS A 265 3.76 24.59 2.66
CA LYS A 265 4.36 24.13 3.92
C LYS A 265 4.93 22.71 3.82
N LEU A 266 4.26 21.85 3.06
CA LEU A 266 4.62 20.45 2.89
C LEU A 266 5.99 20.28 2.23
N LEU A 267 6.22 20.97 1.11
CA LEU A 267 7.45 20.82 0.33
C LEU A 267 8.67 21.25 1.14
N PRO A 268 8.74 22.47 1.74
CA PRO A 268 9.87 22.84 2.59
C PRO A 268 10.04 21.91 3.80
N GLY A 269 8.92 21.45 4.38
CA GLY A 269 8.92 20.51 5.49
C GLY A 269 9.63 19.19 5.15
N ILE A 270 9.29 18.58 4.01
CA ILE A 270 9.93 17.34 3.54
C ILE A 270 11.38 17.59 3.13
N LEU A 271 11.68 18.69 2.45
CA LEU A 271 13.05 19.03 2.06
C LEU A 271 13.97 19.18 3.28
N ALA A 272 13.46 19.75 4.39
CA ALA A 272 14.20 19.87 5.64
C ALA A 272 14.53 18.52 6.29
N LEU A 273 13.78 17.46 5.98
CA LEU A 273 13.99 16.12 6.52
C LEU A 273 15.19 15.40 5.89
N TYR A 274 15.56 15.71 4.65
CA TYR A 274 16.77 15.17 4.02
C TYR A 274 18.06 15.52 4.78
N LYS A 275 18.08 16.65 5.50
CA LYS A 275 19.23 17.03 6.33
C LYS A 275 19.25 16.30 7.68
N LYS A 276 18.13 15.72 8.10
CA LYS A 276 17.92 15.18 9.45
C LYS A 276 17.87 13.65 9.50
N HIS A 277 17.65 12.98 8.37
CA HIS A 277 17.41 11.54 8.31
C HIS A 277 18.39 10.83 7.37
N SER A 278 18.83 9.64 7.75
CA SER A 278 19.70 8.77 6.95
C SER A 278 18.96 8.03 5.83
N GLU A 279 17.65 7.77 6.00
CA GLU A 279 16.84 6.99 5.07
C GLU A 279 16.24 7.86 3.96
N THR A 280 17.09 8.35 3.06
CA THR A 280 16.71 9.28 1.99
C THR A 280 15.83 8.65 0.90
N PHE A 281 15.83 7.33 0.76
CA PHE A 281 15.04 6.62 -0.25
C PHE A 281 13.53 6.85 -0.07
N TYR A 282 13.00 6.58 1.13
CA TYR A 282 11.57 6.70 1.41
C TYR A 282 11.10 8.16 1.34
N LEU A 283 11.93 9.10 1.80
CA LEU A 283 11.69 10.54 1.61
C LEU A 283 11.61 10.92 0.12
N SER A 284 12.48 10.35 -0.71
CA SER A 284 12.48 10.58 -2.17
C SER A 284 11.27 9.97 -2.85
N LYS A 285 10.86 8.76 -2.45
CA LYS A 285 9.65 8.11 -2.95
C LYS A 285 8.41 8.97 -2.66
N SER A 286 8.22 9.37 -1.40
CA SER A 286 7.07 10.19 -1.00
C SER A 286 7.07 11.57 -1.66
N LEU A 287 8.23 12.23 -1.71
CA LEU A 287 8.35 13.51 -2.42
C LEU A 287 7.97 13.36 -3.89
N GLY A 288 8.41 12.28 -4.55
CA GLY A 288 8.02 11.97 -5.93
C GLY A 288 6.51 11.86 -6.10
N GLN A 289 5.82 11.13 -5.21
CA GLN A 289 4.36 10.99 -5.23
C GLN A 289 3.64 12.33 -4.99
N ILE A 290 4.12 13.13 -4.03
CA ILE A 290 3.54 14.47 -3.76
C ILE A 290 3.69 15.39 -4.97
N LEU A 291 4.86 15.39 -5.61
CA LEU A 291 5.10 16.20 -6.81
C LEU A 291 4.25 15.71 -7.98
N GLU A 292 4.09 14.40 -8.17
CA GLU A 292 3.21 13.83 -9.19
C GLU A 292 1.74 14.23 -8.95
N ALA A 293 1.27 14.15 -7.71
CA ALA A 293 -0.07 14.61 -7.32
C ALA A 293 -0.25 16.11 -7.61
N ALA A 294 0.71 16.95 -7.21
CA ALA A 294 0.68 18.40 -7.43
C ALA A 294 0.67 18.77 -8.92
N VAL A 295 1.43 18.06 -9.76
CA VAL A 295 1.42 18.26 -11.21
C VAL A 295 0.09 17.81 -11.82
N SER A 296 -0.49 16.70 -11.35
CA SER A 296 -1.76 16.20 -11.85
C SER A 296 -2.92 17.18 -11.66
N VAL A 297 -2.86 18.03 -10.62
CA VAL A 297 -3.86 19.06 -10.32
C VAL A 297 -3.51 20.44 -10.90
N GLY A 298 -2.38 20.58 -11.60
CA GLY A 298 -1.94 21.85 -12.19
C GLY A 298 -1.51 22.90 -11.16
N SER A 299 -0.81 22.48 -10.10
CA SER A 299 -0.36 23.36 -9.01
C SER A 299 0.50 24.53 -9.49
N ARG A 300 0.16 25.75 -9.06
CA ARG A 300 0.96 26.96 -9.31
C ARG A 300 2.08 27.11 -8.28
N THR A 301 1.88 26.57 -7.07
CA THR A 301 2.87 26.58 -6.00
C THR A 301 4.19 25.93 -6.43
N LEU A 302 4.13 24.87 -7.24
CA LEU A 302 5.32 24.20 -7.77
C LEU A 302 6.25 25.16 -8.54
N GLU A 303 5.71 26.08 -9.33
CA GLU A 303 6.51 27.04 -10.10
C GLU A 303 7.31 27.98 -9.19
N THR A 304 6.71 28.38 -8.06
CA THR A 304 7.35 29.28 -7.09
C THR A 304 8.44 28.59 -6.25
N GLN A 305 8.33 27.28 -6.06
CA GLN A 305 9.26 26.49 -5.23
C GLN A 305 10.24 25.65 -6.05
N LEU A 306 10.16 25.72 -7.38
CA LEU A 306 10.93 24.91 -8.30
C LEU A 306 12.43 25.00 -8.03
N ASP A 307 12.97 26.21 -7.85
CA ASP A 307 14.41 26.41 -7.62
C ASP A 307 14.88 25.76 -6.31
N ALA A 308 14.07 25.85 -5.24
CA ALA A 308 14.38 25.23 -3.95
C ALA A 308 14.31 23.70 -4.03
N LEU A 309 13.30 23.16 -4.72
CA LEU A 309 13.16 21.72 -4.99
C LEU A 309 14.35 21.19 -5.77
N LEU A 310 14.69 21.85 -6.88
CA LEU A 310 15.80 21.47 -7.73
C LEU A 310 17.13 21.54 -6.98
N ALA A 311 17.36 22.57 -6.17
CA ALA A 311 18.57 22.69 -5.34
C ALA A 311 18.68 21.56 -4.31
N ALA A 312 17.57 21.23 -3.63
CA ALA A 312 17.56 20.17 -2.64
C ALA A 312 17.75 18.79 -3.27
N LEU A 313 17.03 18.46 -4.34
CA LEU A 313 17.17 17.20 -5.07
C LEU A 313 18.59 17.04 -5.62
N HIS A 314 19.14 18.09 -6.22
CA HIS A 314 20.50 18.09 -6.76
C HIS A 314 21.55 17.78 -5.68
N SER A 315 21.40 18.35 -4.47
CA SER A 315 22.29 18.05 -3.34
C SER A 315 22.28 16.57 -2.91
N GLN A 316 21.15 15.87 -3.09
CA GLN A 316 21.03 14.45 -2.76
C GLN A 316 21.70 13.56 -3.80
N VAL A 317 21.58 13.92 -5.08
CA VAL A 317 22.21 13.20 -6.19
C VAL A 317 23.74 13.30 -6.13
N GLY A 318 24.28 14.46 -5.72
CA GLY A 318 25.73 14.65 -5.56
C GLY A 318 26.35 13.95 -4.34
N GLY A 319 25.54 13.45 -3.41
CA GLY A 319 25.99 12.86 -2.14
C GLY A 319 25.86 11.33 -2.04
N SER A 320 25.03 10.69 -2.86
CA SER A 320 24.76 9.24 -2.78
C SER A 320 24.61 8.61 -4.16
N ALA A 321 25.44 7.61 -4.46
CA ALA A 321 25.40 6.81 -5.68
C ALA A 321 24.15 5.89 -5.78
N HIS A 322 23.24 5.95 -4.80
CA HIS A 322 22.16 4.97 -4.64
C HIS A 322 20.75 5.53 -4.83
N LEU A 323 20.59 6.63 -5.57
CA LEU A 323 19.29 7.00 -6.14
C LEU A 323 18.96 6.05 -7.31
N SER A 324 18.74 4.78 -6.97
CA SER A 324 17.79 3.96 -7.71
C SER A 324 16.43 4.63 -7.54
N MET A 325 16.17 5.66 -8.36
CA MET A 325 14.83 6.12 -8.69
C MET A 325 14.16 4.95 -9.39
N GLY A 326 13.71 3.98 -8.59
CA GLY A 326 13.33 2.67 -9.05
C GLY A 326 12.03 2.76 -9.79
N LYS A 327 12.06 2.89 -11.13
CA LYS A 327 10.91 2.83 -12.05
C LYS A 327 9.68 3.66 -11.66
N SER A 328 9.74 4.51 -10.64
CA SER A 328 8.79 5.56 -10.37
C SER A 328 9.05 6.60 -11.45
N LYS A 329 8.29 6.46 -12.54
CA LYS A 329 8.14 7.47 -13.59
C LYS A 329 7.95 8.80 -12.87
N LEU A 330 8.94 9.69 -12.94
CA LEU A 330 8.79 11.04 -12.45
C LEU A 330 7.77 11.72 -13.38
N GLY A 331 6.49 11.64 -13.01
CA GLY A 331 5.38 12.20 -13.76
C GLY A 331 5.42 13.73 -13.85
N TRP A 332 6.26 14.40 -13.05
CA TRP A 332 6.42 15.85 -13.09
C TRP A 332 6.90 16.41 -14.44
N THR A 333 7.59 15.63 -15.28
CA THR A 333 8.00 16.08 -16.63
C THR A 333 6.95 15.81 -17.71
N ALA A 334 5.79 15.23 -17.37
CA ALA A 334 4.88 14.65 -18.35
C ALA A 334 3.66 15.50 -18.72
N GLN A 335 3.46 16.68 -18.10
CA GLN A 335 2.37 17.59 -18.47
C GLN A 335 2.93 18.72 -19.37
N PRO A 336 2.40 18.92 -20.60
CA PRO A 336 2.87 19.95 -21.53
C PRO A 336 2.29 21.35 -21.21
N SER A 337 2.03 21.66 -19.93
CA SER A 337 1.72 23.02 -19.52
C SER A 337 3.03 23.84 -19.51
N CYS A 338 3.18 24.67 -20.54
CA CYS A 338 4.33 25.45 -20.93
C CYS A 338 4.96 26.27 -19.79
N SER A 339 6.12 25.84 -19.26
CA SER A 339 7.12 26.66 -18.51
C SER A 339 8.25 25.82 -17.90
N LEU A 340 8.01 24.52 -17.70
CA LEU A 340 8.91 23.62 -16.96
C LEU A 340 10.24 23.27 -17.67
N PRO A 341 10.28 22.98 -18.99
CA PRO A 341 11.53 22.60 -19.67
C PRO A 341 12.57 23.72 -19.66
N ASP A 342 12.15 24.97 -19.93
CA ASP A 342 13.07 26.11 -20.03
C ASP A 342 13.67 26.48 -18.67
N ARG A 343 12.87 26.46 -17.60
CA ARG A 343 13.37 26.71 -16.23
C ARG A 343 14.25 25.58 -15.72
N LEU A 344 13.90 24.33 -16.03
CA LEU A 344 14.73 23.18 -15.68
C LEU A 344 16.09 23.25 -16.40
N LEU A 345 16.10 23.60 -17.68
CA LEU A 345 17.34 23.84 -18.44
C LEU A 345 18.11 25.04 -17.88
N ALA A 346 17.46 26.16 -17.58
CA ALA A 346 18.08 27.33 -16.96
C ALA A 346 18.69 27.02 -15.58
N PHE A 347 18.15 26.06 -14.82
CA PHE A 347 18.71 25.60 -13.56
C PHE A 347 19.89 24.64 -13.76
N LEU A 348 19.80 23.71 -14.72
CA LEU A 348 20.79 22.64 -14.92
C LEU A 348 22.03 23.14 -15.67
N LEU A 349 21.87 24.02 -16.67
CA LEU A 349 22.97 24.50 -17.52
C LEU A 349 24.09 25.18 -16.72
N PRO A 350 23.82 26.18 -15.84
CA PRO A 350 24.88 26.81 -15.05
C PRO A 350 25.60 25.83 -14.10
N ARG A 351 24.95 24.72 -13.71
CA ARG A 351 25.54 23.70 -12.82
C ARG A 351 26.41 22.69 -13.57
N LEU A 352 26.20 22.51 -14.87
CA LEU A 352 27.12 21.76 -15.73
C LEU A 352 28.45 22.50 -15.92
N ASP A 353 28.41 23.83 -15.91
CA ASP A 353 29.58 24.70 -16.08
C ASP A 353 30.40 24.90 -14.79
N THR A 354 30.00 24.28 -13.67
CA THR A 354 30.75 24.37 -12.40
C THR A 354 32.01 23.52 -12.40
N SER A 355 33.06 23.97 -11.71
CA SER A 355 34.30 23.19 -11.53
C SER A 355 34.15 21.99 -10.58
N ASN A 356 33.02 21.86 -9.89
CA ASN A 356 32.77 20.79 -8.93
C ASN A 356 32.24 19.54 -9.63
N GLU A 357 33.09 18.51 -9.73
CA GLU A 357 32.78 17.26 -10.42
C GLU A 357 31.56 16.54 -9.86
N ARG A 358 31.36 16.54 -8.53
CA ARG A 358 30.18 15.91 -7.89
C ARG A 358 28.89 16.60 -8.31
N ILE A 359 28.91 17.93 -8.39
CA ILE A 359 27.78 18.74 -8.85
C ILE A 359 27.47 18.42 -10.31
N ARG A 360 28.50 18.36 -11.17
CA ARG A 360 28.36 18.00 -12.59
C ARG A 360 27.78 16.60 -12.80
N VAL A 361 28.30 15.59 -12.11
CA VAL A 361 27.80 14.20 -12.21
C VAL A 361 26.34 14.14 -11.76
N GLY A 362 25.98 14.80 -10.66
CA GLY A 362 24.59 14.84 -10.20
C GLY A 362 23.66 15.55 -11.19
N THR A 363 24.10 16.66 -11.78
CA THR A 363 23.36 17.36 -12.83
C THR A 363 23.13 16.47 -14.06
N LEU A 364 24.16 15.74 -14.50
CA LEU A 364 24.07 14.83 -15.65
C LEU A 364 23.11 13.66 -15.40
N GLN A 365 23.05 13.13 -14.18
CA GLN A 365 22.09 12.09 -13.81
C GLN A 365 20.64 12.62 -13.89
N VAL A 366 20.39 13.85 -13.44
CA VAL A 366 19.08 14.50 -13.57
C VAL A 366 18.73 14.72 -15.04
N VAL A 367 19.66 15.23 -15.85
CA VAL A 367 19.46 15.42 -17.31
C VAL A 367 19.14 14.09 -18.01
N ARG A 368 19.92 13.04 -17.74
CA ARG A 368 19.68 11.69 -18.29
C ARG A 368 18.28 11.19 -17.95
N HIS A 369 17.85 11.39 -16.71
CA HIS A 369 16.53 10.98 -16.26
C HIS A 369 15.41 11.74 -16.99
N VAL A 370 15.53 13.07 -17.13
CA VAL A 370 14.57 13.92 -17.86
C VAL A 370 14.43 13.49 -19.32
N ILE A 371 15.55 13.24 -20.01
CA ILE A 371 15.56 12.77 -21.41
C ILE A 371 14.85 11.40 -21.54
N ASN A 372 15.16 10.46 -20.65
CA ASN A 372 14.54 9.13 -20.66
C ASN A 372 13.04 9.16 -20.35
N SER A 373 12.61 10.06 -19.48
CA SER A 373 11.20 10.25 -19.12
C SER A 373 10.40 10.94 -20.24
N ALA A 374 11.00 11.89 -20.97
CA ALA A 374 10.39 12.54 -22.13
C ALA A 374 10.21 11.59 -23.34
N GLY A 375 11.06 10.58 -23.49
CA GLY A 375 10.89 9.56 -24.54
C GLY A 375 9.70 8.61 -24.29
N SER A 376 9.37 8.37 -23.02
CA SER A 376 8.30 7.44 -22.62
C SER A 376 6.89 8.05 -22.73
N THR A 377 6.77 9.38 -22.68
CA THR A 377 5.50 10.11 -22.84
C THR A 377 5.08 10.19 -24.30
N ASN A 378 6.02 10.27 -25.24
CA ASN A 378 5.74 10.36 -26.67
C ASN A 378 5.06 9.08 -27.22
N THR A 379 5.41 7.91 -26.68
CA THR A 379 4.75 6.63 -27.01
C THR A 379 3.31 6.54 -26.48
N ARG A 380 2.99 7.24 -25.38
CA ARG A 380 1.65 7.21 -24.76
C ARG A 380 0.69 8.19 -25.44
N MET A 381 1.17 9.32 -25.97
CA MET A 381 0.35 10.25 -26.75
C MET A 381 -0.07 9.67 -28.11
N GLN A 382 0.76 8.82 -28.74
CA GLN A 382 0.39 8.12 -29.98
C GLN A 382 -0.72 7.06 -29.79
N LEU A 383 -0.92 6.55 -28.57
CA LEU A 383 -2.00 5.60 -28.24
C LEU A 383 -3.32 6.29 -27.86
N MET A 384 -3.35 7.62 -27.75
CA MET A 384 -4.54 8.41 -27.37
C MET A 384 -5.05 9.34 -28.48
N SER A 385 -4.50 9.31 -29.70
CA SER A 385 -5.07 10.05 -30.83
C SER A 385 -6.33 9.34 -31.36
N PRO A 386 -7.51 9.99 -31.37
CA PRO A 386 -8.66 9.47 -32.09
C PRO A 386 -8.40 9.54 -33.60
N SER A 387 -8.61 8.43 -34.30
CA SER A 387 -8.57 8.36 -35.77
C SER A 387 -9.51 9.40 -36.38
N PRO A 388 -9.10 10.21 -37.38
CA PRO A 388 -10.02 11.13 -38.04
C PRO A 388 -10.84 10.34 -39.07
N ALA A 389 -12.04 9.92 -38.70
CA ALA A 389 -13.02 9.46 -39.68
C ALA A 389 -13.68 10.69 -40.34
N CYS A 390 -13.21 11.06 -41.53
CA CYS A 390 -13.96 11.92 -42.43
C CYS A 390 -15.23 11.19 -42.91
N PRO A 391 -16.43 11.82 -42.90
CA PRO A 391 -17.53 11.31 -43.70
C PRO A 391 -17.39 11.82 -45.15
N ALA A 392 -17.36 10.87 -46.07
CA ALA A 392 -17.39 11.12 -47.51
C ALA A 392 -18.69 11.84 -47.91
N ARG A 393 -18.56 12.88 -48.74
CA ARG A 393 -19.66 13.49 -49.48
C ARG A 393 -20.27 12.45 -50.42
N THR A 394 -21.57 12.19 -50.30
CA THR A 394 -22.36 11.50 -51.32
C THR A 394 -22.64 12.45 -52.51
N PRO A 395 -22.54 11.98 -53.77
CA PRO A 395 -22.87 12.77 -54.95
C PRO A 395 -24.39 12.80 -55.20
N PRO A 396 -24.91 13.79 -55.96
CA PRO A 396 -26.35 13.92 -56.18
C PRO A 396 -26.84 12.89 -57.20
N GLN A 397 -28.03 12.32 -56.97
CA GLN A 397 -28.76 11.55 -57.98
C GLN A 397 -29.74 12.46 -58.75
N PRO A 398 -29.99 12.18 -60.03
CA PRO A 398 -30.77 13.04 -60.91
C PRO A 398 -32.28 12.83 -60.73
N ALA A 399 -33.04 13.88 -61.03
CA ALA A 399 -34.49 13.86 -61.16
C ALA A 399 -34.91 13.01 -62.37
N ASP A 400 -36.01 12.25 -62.22
CA ASP A 400 -36.94 11.99 -63.32
C ASP A 400 -38.34 11.62 -62.78
N LEU A 401 -39.29 12.51 -63.09
CA LEU A 401 -40.66 12.28 -63.61
C LEU A 401 -41.39 10.99 -63.20
N THR A 402 -42.53 11.11 -62.51
CA THR A 402 -43.88 10.83 -63.06
C THR A 402 -45.00 10.96 -62.01
N ALA A 403 -46.13 11.49 -62.49
CA ALA A 403 -47.45 11.65 -61.89
C ALA A 403 -47.65 12.80 -60.89
#